data_AF-A0A800AGJ7-F1
#
_entry.id   AF-A0A800AGJ7-F1
#
_cell.length_a   1.000
_cell.length_b   1.000
_cell.length_c   1.000
_cell.angle_alpha   90.00
_cell.angle_beta   90.00
_cell.angle_gamma   90.00
#
_symmetry.space_group_name_H-M   'P 1'
#
loop_
_entity.id
_entity.type
_entity.pdbx_description
1 polymer ?
#
loop_
_entity_poly.entity_id
_entity_poly.type
_entity_poly.pdbx_seq_one_letter_code
_entity_poly.pdbx_strand_id
1 'polypeptide(L)'
;FRSLLGEVKKIDPKTGKKLKPPKFLKFPTDTEYNTEPDALASLAYDAAFVLLSAIQKAGSLKGSDIRDALKTIRISGVTGIISFDENRNPAEKNIVILQIKDGKQQYVTTINP
;
A
#
# COMPACT_ATOMS: atom_id res chain seq x y z
N PHE A 1 6.30 -12.58 -1.31
CA PHE A 1 6.08 -11.38 -0.46
C PHE A 1 4.67 -11.29 0.15
N ARG A 2 3.63 -11.78 -0.53
CA ARG A 2 2.24 -11.72 -0.03
C ARG A 2 2.05 -12.43 1.32
N SER A 3 2.76 -13.56 1.52
CA SER A 3 2.85 -14.29 2.79
C SER A 3 3.52 -13.47 3.90
N LEU A 4 4.48 -12.62 3.56
CA LEU A 4 5.21 -11.75 4.49
C LEU A 4 4.38 -10.52 4.91
N LEU A 5 3.40 -10.13 4.08
CA LEU A 5 2.48 -9.01 4.35
C LEU A 5 1.22 -9.42 5.12
N GLY A 6 0.98 -10.72 5.31
CA GLY A 6 -0.21 -11.23 6.01
C GLY A 6 -0.36 -10.71 7.44
N GLU A 7 0.73 -10.26 8.06
CA GLU A 7 0.76 -9.70 9.41
C GLU A 7 0.60 -8.18 9.48
N VAL A 8 0.62 -7.48 8.34
CA VAL A 8 0.40 -6.03 8.29
C VAL A 8 -1.07 -5.74 8.53
N LYS A 9 -1.41 -5.32 9.75
CA LYS A 9 -2.78 -4.97 10.15
C LYS A 9 -3.35 -3.89 9.23
N LYS A 10 -4.41 -4.22 8.50
CA LYS A 10 -5.21 -3.26 7.68
C LYS A 10 -6.29 -2.56 8.50
N ILE A 11 -6.00 -2.33 9.78
CA ILE A 11 -6.89 -1.68 10.73
C ILE A 11 -6.40 -0.24 10.87
N ASP A 12 -7.28 0.70 10.63
CA ASP A 12 -6.99 2.12 10.83
C ASP A 12 -6.66 2.38 12.31
N PRO A 13 -5.43 2.83 12.64
CA PRO A 13 -5.05 3.08 14.03
C PRO A 13 -5.84 4.22 14.69
N LYS A 14 -6.43 5.13 13.90
CA LYS A 14 -7.21 6.28 14.40
C LYS A 14 -8.68 5.94 14.60
N THR A 15 -9.23 5.06 13.78
CA THR A 15 -10.68 4.76 13.79
C THR A 15 -11.01 3.34 14.25
N GLY A 16 -10.02 2.46 14.36
CA GLY A 16 -10.21 1.04 14.66
C GLY A 16 -10.92 0.24 13.55
N LYS A 17 -11.26 0.89 12.42
CA LYS A 17 -12.02 0.28 11.33
C LYS A 17 -11.10 -0.32 10.27
N LYS A 18 -11.52 -1.44 9.69
CA LYS A 18 -10.84 -2.04 8.54
C LYS A 18 -11.06 -1.16 7.31
N LEU A 19 -9.99 -0.60 6.75
CA LEU A 19 -10.06 0.13 5.49
C LEU A 19 -10.21 -0.88 4.34
N LYS A 20 -11.18 -0.62 3.45
CA LYS A 20 -11.46 -1.51 2.31
C LYS A 20 -10.76 -1.04 1.04
N PRO A 21 -10.28 -2.01 0.26
CA PRO A 21 -10.09 -1.96 -1.17
C PRO A 21 -10.98 -1.03 -1.98
N PRO A 22 -10.57 0.10 -2.58
CA PRO A 22 -11.24 0.52 -3.80
C PRO A 22 -11.26 -0.62 -4.85
N LYS A 23 -12.38 -0.82 -5.56
CA LYS A 23 -12.65 -2.06 -6.34
C LYS A 23 -12.16 -2.06 -7.80
N PHE A 24 -11.32 -1.12 -8.21
CA PHE A 24 -10.98 -0.90 -9.63
C PHE A 24 -9.62 -1.47 -10.06
N LEU A 25 -8.79 -1.94 -9.13
CA LEU A 25 -7.55 -2.66 -9.44
C LEU A 25 -7.56 -4.00 -8.73
N LYS A 26 -7.00 -5.02 -9.38
CA LYS A 26 -6.78 -6.36 -8.80
C LYS A 26 -5.28 -6.61 -8.70
N PHE A 27 -4.80 -6.95 -7.50
CA PHE A 27 -3.38 -7.24 -7.31
C PHE A 27 -3.03 -8.53 -8.04
N PRO A 28 -2.00 -8.54 -8.91
CA PRO A 28 -1.61 -9.74 -9.63
C PRO A 28 -1.19 -10.83 -8.65
N THR A 29 -1.48 -12.07 -9.03
CA THR A 29 -1.11 -13.28 -8.30
C THR A 29 -0.02 -14.01 -9.04
N ASP A 30 0.66 -14.92 -8.36
CA ASP A 30 1.75 -15.71 -8.93
C ASP A 30 1.29 -16.53 -10.15
N THR A 31 -0.01 -16.80 -10.27
CA THR A 31 -0.63 -17.45 -11.44
C THR A 31 -0.56 -16.63 -12.73
N GLU A 32 -0.37 -15.31 -12.65
CA GLU A 32 -0.33 -14.41 -13.81
C GLU A 32 1.10 -14.25 -14.36
N TYR A 33 2.11 -14.30 -13.48
CA TYR A 33 3.50 -14.04 -13.84
C TYR A 33 4.48 -15.20 -13.49
N ASN A 34 3.96 -16.33 -12.99
CA ASN A 34 4.73 -17.48 -12.48
C ASN A 34 5.82 -17.11 -11.45
N THR A 35 5.67 -15.98 -10.77
CA THR A 35 6.58 -15.50 -9.74
C THR A 35 5.80 -14.73 -8.68
N GLU A 36 6.22 -14.85 -7.42
CA GLU A 36 5.65 -14.04 -6.34
C GLU A 36 6.02 -12.56 -6.55
N PRO A 37 5.06 -11.62 -6.48
CA PRO A 37 5.37 -10.20 -6.43
C PRO A 37 6.31 -9.91 -5.26
N ASP A 38 7.33 -9.09 -5.50
CA ASP A 38 8.25 -8.62 -4.48
C ASP A 38 7.78 -7.27 -3.87
N ALA A 39 8.63 -6.66 -3.04
CA ALA A 39 8.35 -5.39 -2.41
C ALA A 39 8.12 -4.25 -3.43
N LEU A 40 8.90 -4.22 -4.51
CA LEU A 40 8.85 -3.16 -5.51
C LEU A 40 7.60 -3.28 -6.38
N ALA A 41 7.26 -4.50 -6.81
CA ALA A 41 6.00 -4.77 -7.51
C ALA A 41 4.79 -4.39 -6.64
N SER A 42 4.85 -4.70 -5.34
CA SER A 42 3.80 -4.33 -4.38
C SER A 42 3.66 -2.82 -4.22
N LEU A 43 4.77 -2.08 -4.16
CA LEU A 43 4.78 -0.61 -4.05
C LEU A 43 4.30 0.06 -5.34
N ALA A 44 4.70 -0.44 -6.51
CA ALA A 44 4.26 0.08 -7.81
C ALA A 44 2.74 -0.06 -7.97
N TYR A 45 2.18 -1.21 -7.57
CA TYR A 45 0.74 -1.42 -7.56
C TYR A 45 0.03 -0.42 -6.63
N ASP A 46 0.54 -0.24 -5.42
CA ASP A 46 -0.01 0.71 -4.47
C ASP A 46 0.08 2.16 -4.98
N ALA A 47 1.13 2.53 -5.70
CA ALA A 47 1.27 3.85 -6.31
C ALA A 47 0.18 4.10 -7.38
N ALA A 48 -0.07 3.13 -8.26
CA ALA A 48 -1.17 3.20 -9.22
C ALA A 48 -2.52 3.32 -8.52
N PHE A 49 -2.69 2.57 -7.42
CA PHE A 49 -3.91 2.57 -6.64
C PHE A 49 -4.19 3.91 -5.93
N VAL A 50 -3.15 4.53 -5.39
CA VAL A 50 -3.18 5.89 -4.82
C VAL A 50 -3.59 6.91 -5.89
N LEU A 51 -2.97 6.86 -7.06
CA LEU A 51 -3.25 7.80 -8.15
C LEU A 51 -4.71 7.70 -8.63
N LEU A 52 -5.20 6.49 -8.90
CA LEU A 52 -6.59 6.28 -9.33
C LEU A 52 -7.59 6.71 -8.25
N SER A 53 -7.30 6.43 -6.98
CA SER A 53 -8.13 6.87 -5.86
C SER A 53 -8.19 8.41 -5.77
N ALA A 54 -7.07 9.09 -6.01
CA ALA A 54 -7.02 10.55 -6.02
C ALA A 54 -7.78 11.15 -7.21
N ILE A 55 -7.65 10.56 -8.41
CA ILE A 55 -8.43 10.95 -9.58
C ILE A 55 -9.93 10.83 -9.30
N GLN A 56 -10.36 9.70 -8.75
CA GLN A 56 -11.77 9.48 -8.40
C GLN A 56 -12.25 10.48 -7.34
N LYS A 57 -11.44 10.75 -6.31
CA LYS A 57 -11.77 11.73 -5.26
C LYS A 57 -11.84 13.15 -5.79
N ALA A 58 -10.96 13.52 -6.72
CA ALA A 58 -10.94 14.85 -7.33
C ALA A 58 -12.14 15.09 -8.26
N GLY A 59 -12.69 14.03 -8.87
CA GLY A 59 -13.75 14.17 -9.88
C GLY A 59 -13.31 14.96 -11.13
N SER A 60 -12.00 15.03 -11.36
CA SER A 60 -11.36 15.90 -12.34
C SER A 60 -10.04 15.28 -12.82
N LEU A 61 -9.66 15.55 -14.06
CA LEU A 61 -8.36 15.19 -14.63
C LEU A 61 -7.33 16.33 -14.56
N LYS A 62 -7.72 17.48 -13.99
CA LYS A 62 -6.80 18.61 -13.82
C LYS A 62 -5.75 18.26 -12.77
N GLY A 63 -4.48 18.47 -13.14
CA GLY A 63 -3.35 18.09 -12.27
C GLY A 63 -3.37 18.75 -10.89
N SER A 64 -3.88 19.98 -10.75
CA SER A 64 -4.03 20.63 -9.44
C SER A 64 -4.98 19.87 -8.53
N ASP A 65 -6.12 19.47 -9.06
CA ASP A 65 -7.22 18.89 -8.28
C ASP A 65 -6.80 17.50 -7.80
N ILE A 66 -6.10 16.73 -8.65
CA ILE A 66 -5.50 15.45 -8.27
C ILE A 66 -4.41 15.63 -7.20
N ARG A 67 -3.52 16.62 -7.35
CA ARG A 67 -2.47 16.92 -6.37
C ARG A 67 -3.03 17.27 -5.00
N ASP A 68 -4.16 17.99 -4.97
CA ASP A 68 -4.85 18.38 -3.74
C ASP A 68 -5.62 17.20 -3.14
N ALA A 69 -6.28 16.38 -3.95
CA ALA A 69 -6.90 15.15 -3.50
C ALA A 69 -5.88 14.20 -2.85
N LEU A 70 -4.69 14.05 -3.45
CA LEU A 70 -3.59 13.23 -2.92
C LEU A 70 -3.19 13.60 -1.48
N LYS A 71 -3.27 14.88 -1.09
CA LYS A 71 -2.94 15.35 0.27
C LYS A 71 -3.84 14.71 1.34
N THR A 72 -5.04 14.30 0.96
CA THR A 72 -6.07 13.78 1.88
C THR A 72 -6.42 12.31 1.61
N ILE A 73 -5.57 11.60 0.87
CA ILE A 73 -5.75 10.18 0.60
C ILE A 73 -5.43 9.36 1.86
N ARG A 74 -6.31 8.41 2.17
CA ARG A 74 -6.15 7.39 3.20
C ARG A 74 -6.80 6.10 2.70
N ILE A 75 -6.00 5.14 2.26
CA ILE A 75 -6.49 3.89 1.65
C ILE A 75 -5.77 2.67 2.17
N SER A 76 -6.41 1.50 2.03
CA SER A 76 -5.86 0.19 2.37
C SER A 76 -5.24 -0.44 1.13
N GLY A 77 -3.92 -0.35 1.00
CA GLY A 77 -3.16 -0.94 -0.09
C GLY A 77 -2.75 -2.39 0.18
N VAL A 78 -1.89 -2.91 -0.70
CA VAL A 78 -1.17 -4.18 -0.54
C VAL A 78 -0.20 -4.08 0.62
N THR A 79 0.57 -3.00 0.69
CA THR A 79 1.66 -2.77 1.65
C THR A 79 1.20 -2.07 2.94
N GLY A 80 -0.10 -2.13 3.28
CA GLY A 80 -0.67 -1.55 4.49
C GLY A 80 -1.51 -0.29 4.23
N ILE A 81 -1.63 0.57 5.24
CA ILE A 81 -2.32 1.85 5.12
C ILE A 81 -1.42 2.84 4.40
N ILE A 82 -1.99 3.58 3.45
CA ILE A 82 -1.31 4.61 2.69
C ILE A 82 -1.97 5.94 2.95
N SER A 83 -1.22 6.84 3.57
CA SER A 83 -1.53 8.25 3.75
C SER A 83 -0.23 9.06 3.82
N PHE A 84 -0.33 10.36 3.60
CA PHE A 84 0.83 11.25 3.51
C PHE A 84 0.82 12.33 4.60
N ASP A 85 2.01 12.73 5.05
CA ASP A 85 2.19 13.89 5.92
C ASP A 85 2.24 15.21 5.12
N GLU A 86 2.46 16.33 5.82
CA GLU A 86 2.54 17.66 5.21
C GLU A 86 3.69 17.78 4.18
N ASN A 87 4.76 17.01 4.36
CA ASN A 87 5.92 16.94 3.49
C ASN A 87 5.76 15.92 2.35
N ARG A 88 4.58 15.29 2.23
CA ARG A 88 4.27 14.24 1.25
C ARG A 88 4.99 12.92 1.48
N ASN A 89 5.52 12.68 2.69
CA ASN A 89 6.07 11.40 3.08
C ASN A 89 4.98 10.43 3.53
N PRO A 90 5.18 9.11 3.42
CA PRO A 90 4.28 8.12 4.02
C PRO A 90 4.17 8.29 5.55
N ALA A 91 2.97 8.57 6.06
CA ALA A 91 2.77 8.93 7.47
C ALA A 91 2.60 7.74 8.43
N GLU A 92 2.04 6.62 7.96
CA GLU A 92 1.68 5.46 8.80
C GLU A 92 2.23 4.16 8.19
N LYS A 93 3.48 4.24 7.71
CA LYS A 93 4.10 3.15 6.96
C LYS A 93 4.81 2.18 7.89
N ASN A 94 4.36 0.93 7.86
CA ASN A 94 5.01 -0.15 8.60
C ASN A 94 6.32 -0.59 7.92
N ILE A 95 7.32 -0.92 8.74
CA ILE A 95 8.61 -1.46 8.30
C ILE A 95 8.61 -2.96 8.54
N VAL A 96 8.91 -3.74 7.49
CA VAL A 96 9.01 -5.20 7.59
C VAL A 96 10.48 -5.60 7.67
N ILE A 97 10.84 -6.34 8.72
CA ILE A 97 12.17 -6.90 8.91
C ILE A 97 12.19 -8.32 8.36
N LEU A 98 13.09 -8.56 7.41
CA LEU A 98 13.28 -9.84 6.76
C LEU A 98 14.70 -10.34 7.03
N GLN A 99 14.84 -11.65 7.23
CA GLN A 99 16.12 -12.34 7.29
C GLN A 99 16.31 -13.16 6.02
N ILE A 100 17.51 -13.15 5.44
CA ILE A 100 17.87 -14.10 4.40
C ILE A 100 18.43 -15.35 5.05
N LYS A 101 17.77 -16.49 4.84
CA LYS A 101 18.22 -17.81 5.31
C LYS A 101 18.07 -18.82 4.17
N ASP A 102 19.14 -19.57 3.89
CA ASP A 102 19.19 -20.56 2.80
C ASP A 102 18.78 -19.98 1.43
N GLY A 103 19.20 -18.74 1.16
CA GLY A 103 18.87 -18.01 -0.08
C GLY A 103 17.42 -17.54 -0.20
N LYS A 104 16.61 -17.66 0.86
CA LYS A 104 15.20 -17.26 0.87
C LYS A 104 14.92 -16.18 1.91
N GLN A 105 13.96 -15.30 1.60
CA GLN A 105 13.45 -14.32 2.55
C GLN A 105 12.56 -15.02 3.59
N GLN A 106 12.85 -14.80 4.86
CA GLN A 106 12.02 -15.19 6.00
C GLN A 106 11.55 -13.95 6.73
N TYR A 107 10.25 -13.88 6.99
CA TYR A 107 9.69 -12.83 7.82
C TYR A 107 10.21 -12.97 9.26
N VAL A 108 10.62 -11.84 9.84
CA VAL A 108 11.05 -11.78 11.24
C VAL A 108 10.04 -11.02 12.08
N THR A 109 9.75 -9.78 11.71
CA THR A 109 8.82 -8.91 12.44
C THR A 109 8.38 -7.72 11.60
N THR A 110 7.34 -7.02 12.08
CA THR A 110 6.89 -5.74 11.57
C THR A 110 6.99 -4.69 12.67
N ILE A 111 7.66 -3.57 12.37
CA ILE A 111 7.74 -2.40 13.23
C ILE A 111 6.72 -1.39 12.72
N ASN A 112 5.79 -0.99 13.58
CA ASN A 112 4.84 0.08 13.28
C ASN A 112 5.44 1.43 13.77
N PRO A 113 5.09 2.56 13.13
CA PRO A 113 5.46 3.89 13.61
C PRO A 113 4.96 4.20 15.02
#